data_AF-Q1MQX9-F1
#
_entry.id   AF-Q1MQX9-F1
#
_cell.length_a   1.000
_cell.length_b   1.000
_cell.length_c   1.000
_cell.angle_alpha   90.00
_cell.angle_beta   90.00
_cell.angle_gamma   90.00
#
_symmetry.space_group_name_H-M   'P 1'
#
loop_
_entity.id
_entity.type
_entity.pdbx_description
1 polymer ?
#
loop_
_entity_poly.entity_id
_entity_poly.type
_entity_poly.pdbx_seq_one_letter_code
_entity_poly.pdbx_strand_id
1 'polypeptide(L)'
;MLSEYQVKRLLDTANTACHYGLVGVARKIYDGVLALKPGFPPALIGQALSHIVIDEFSEAEEILTKYLEKVPDDPDAQVFLGITYMFTGRGDQSSLLFEKVAATDGAASVFAVDLLEVMKIQLQS
;
A
#
# COMPACT_ATOMS: atom_id res chain seq x y z
N MET A 1 -8.79 18.38 18.71
CA MET A 1 -8.07 17.47 17.80
C MET A 1 -9.01 16.35 17.38
N LEU A 2 -8.82 15.77 16.18
CA LEU A 2 -9.63 14.65 15.72
C LEU A 2 -9.37 13.40 16.57
N SER A 3 -10.41 12.61 16.84
CA SER A 3 -10.30 11.31 17.50
C SER A 3 -9.73 10.25 16.55
N GLU A 4 -9.27 9.12 17.09
CA GLU A 4 -8.82 7.99 16.27
C GLU A 4 -9.92 7.46 15.35
N TYR A 5 -11.16 7.43 15.84
CA TYR A 5 -12.33 7.07 15.03
C TYR A 5 -12.53 8.05 13.85
N GLN A 6 -12.35 9.35 14.08
CA GLN A 6 -12.45 10.35 13.02
C GLN A 6 -11.30 10.22 12.01
N VAL A 7 -10.08 9.95 12.46
CA VAL A 7 -8.93 9.69 11.57
C VAL A 7 -9.17 8.43 10.73
N LYS A 8 -9.66 7.35 11.33
CA LYS A 8 -10.01 6.12 10.59
C LYS A 8 -11.03 6.41 9.49
N ARG A 9 -12.11 7.14 9.80
CA ARG A 9 -13.12 7.50 8.80
C ARG A 9 -12.57 8.35 7.66
N LEU A 10 -11.62 9.24 7.95
CA LEU A 10 -10.94 10.01 6.90
C LEU A 10 -10.14 9.10 5.97
N LEU A 11 -9.41 8.12 6.52
CA LEU A 11 -8.69 7.14 5.72
C LEU A 11 -9.65 6.29 4.87
N ASP A 12 -10.76 5.81 5.45
CA ASP A 12 -11.76 5.03 4.71
C ASP A 12 -12.35 5.86 3.54
N THR A 13 -12.58 7.16 3.76
CA THR A 13 -13.07 8.09 2.73
C THR A 13 -12.02 8.30 1.63
N ALA A 14 -10.75 8.47 2.00
CA ALA A 14 -9.66 8.66 1.05
C ALA A 14 -9.43 7.40 0.20
N ASN A 15 -9.43 6.21 0.82
CA ASN A 15 -9.32 4.93 0.11
C ASN A 15 -10.50 4.73 -0.86
N THR A 16 -11.70 5.08 -0.43
CA THR A 16 -12.89 5.06 -1.30
C THR A 16 -12.73 6.03 -2.47
N ALA A 17 -12.22 7.24 -2.22
CA ALA A 17 -11.95 8.22 -3.28
C ALA A 17 -10.92 7.70 -4.30
N CYS A 18 -9.87 6.99 -3.87
CA CYS A 18 -8.94 6.30 -4.78
C CYS A 18 -9.68 5.32 -5.70
N HIS A 19 -10.60 4.50 -5.17
CA HIS A 19 -11.37 3.54 -5.98
C HIS A 19 -12.30 4.19 -7.00
N TYR A 20 -12.74 5.43 -6.75
CA TYR A 20 -13.53 6.23 -7.71
C TYR A 20 -12.66 7.03 -8.69
N GLY A 21 -11.34 6.87 -8.68
CA GLY A 21 -10.41 7.66 -9.50
C GLY A 21 -10.27 9.11 -9.04
N LEU A 22 -10.83 9.48 -7.89
CA LEU A 22 -10.74 10.83 -7.30
C LEU A 22 -9.43 11.01 -6.53
N VAL A 23 -8.30 10.67 -7.15
CA VAL A 23 -6.97 10.61 -6.51
C VAL A 23 -6.55 11.95 -5.93
N GLY A 24 -6.90 13.07 -6.57
CA GLY A 24 -6.61 14.41 -6.03
C GLY A 24 -7.30 14.69 -4.70
N VAL A 25 -8.54 14.21 -4.54
CA VAL A 25 -9.30 14.32 -3.28
C VAL A 25 -8.67 13.42 -2.22
N ALA A 26 -8.36 12.17 -2.57
CA ALA A 26 -7.74 11.22 -1.66
C ALA A 26 -6.41 11.75 -1.09
N ARG A 27 -5.53 12.26 -1.97
CA ARG A 27 -4.23 12.87 -1.58
C ARG A 27 -4.41 14.02 -0.60
N LYS A 28 -5.38 14.92 -0.82
CA LYS A 28 -5.67 16.02 0.13
C LYS A 28 -6.13 15.53 1.49
N ILE A 29 -6.89 14.43 1.55
CA ILE A 29 -7.30 13.84 2.83
C ILE A 29 -6.09 13.22 3.55
N TYR A 30 -5.25 12.45 2.84
CA TYR A 30 -4.03 11.89 3.42
C TYR A 30 -3.08 12.99 3.92
N ASP A 31 -2.87 14.05 3.14
CA ASP A 31 -2.07 15.22 3.54
C ASP A 31 -2.61 15.84 4.84
N GLY A 32 -3.93 15.98 4.96
CA GLY A 32 -4.57 16.48 6.17
C GLY A 32 -4.35 15.58 7.37
N VAL A 33 -4.41 14.26 7.18
CA VAL A 33 -4.11 13.29 8.26
C VAL A 33 -2.64 13.38 8.66
N LEU A 34 -1.72 13.50 7.70
CA LEU A 34 -0.27 13.60 7.95
C LEU A 34 0.11 14.93 8.61
N ALA A 35 -0.60 16.01 8.32
CA ALA A 35 -0.42 17.29 9.03
C ALA A 35 -0.79 17.18 10.52
N LEU A 36 -1.74 16.31 10.87
CA LEU A 36 -2.14 16.04 12.26
C LEU A 36 -1.26 14.97 12.92
N LYS A 37 -0.83 13.97 12.15
CA LYS A 37 -0.01 12.84 12.60
C LYS A 37 1.13 12.61 11.60
N PRO A 38 2.25 13.36 11.73
CA PRO A 38 3.38 13.20 10.84
C PRO A 38 3.91 11.76 10.87
N GLY A 39 4.10 11.17 9.70
CA GLY A 39 4.61 9.80 9.57
C GLY A 39 3.61 8.70 9.88
N PHE A 40 2.30 9.00 9.95
CA PHE A 40 1.29 7.98 10.25
C PHE A 40 1.20 6.94 9.12
N PRO A 41 1.53 5.65 9.38
CA PRO A 41 1.68 4.65 8.33
C PRO A 41 0.49 4.49 7.40
N PRO A 42 -0.77 4.39 7.89
CA PRO A 42 -1.91 4.18 7.00
C PRO A 42 -2.12 5.32 6.00
N ALA A 43 -1.72 6.56 6.34
CA ALA A 43 -1.81 7.69 5.43
C ALA A 43 -0.68 7.70 4.38
N LEU A 44 0.53 7.30 4.76
CA LEU A 44 1.65 7.16 3.82
C LEU A 44 1.40 6.02 2.81
N ILE A 45 0.94 4.88 3.31
CA ILE A 45 0.53 3.74 2.47
C ILE A 45 -0.64 4.14 1.57
N GLY A 46 -1.62 4.89 2.11
CA GLY A 46 -2.72 5.46 1.32
C GLY A 46 -2.26 6.41 0.19
N GLN A 47 -1.24 7.23 0.42
CA GLN A 47 -0.63 8.03 -0.64
C GLN A 47 -0.05 7.16 -1.75
N ALA A 48 0.70 6.11 -1.41
CA ALA A 48 1.21 5.16 -2.40
C ALA A 48 0.06 4.46 -3.17
N LEU A 49 -0.98 4.02 -2.47
CA LEU A 49 -2.20 3.46 -3.10
C LEU A 49 -2.80 4.44 -4.11
N SER A 50 -2.86 5.74 -3.79
CA SER A 50 -3.38 6.77 -4.70
C SER A 50 -2.58 6.94 -6.00
N HIS A 51 -1.33 6.47 -6.03
CA HIS A 51 -0.50 6.42 -7.23
C HIS A 51 -0.71 5.09 -7.97
N ILE A 52 -0.77 3.96 -7.24
CA ILE A 52 -1.04 2.63 -7.83
C ILE A 52 -2.34 2.62 -8.63
N VAL A 53 -3.43 3.20 -8.12
CA VAL A 53 -4.76 3.15 -8.78
C VAL A 53 -4.85 3.93 -10.09
N ILE A 54 -3.83 4.72 -10.44
CA ILE A 54 -3.73 5.46 -11.70
C ILE A 54 -2.42 5.16 -12.44
N ASP A 55 -1.83 4.01 -12.19
CA ASP A 55 -0.63 3.50 -12.86
C ASP A 55 0.64 4.36 -12.68
N GLU A 56 0.68 5.25 -11.68
CA GLU A 56 1.85 6.05 -11.28
C GLU A 56 2.81 5.21 -10.40
N PHE A 57 3.29 4.07 -10.92
CA PHE A 57 4.01 3.08 -10.12
C PHE A 57 5.37 3.56 -9.59
N SER A 58 6.02 4.51 -10.27
CA SER A 58 7.34 5.02 -9.85
C SER A 58 7.23 5.81 -8.55
N GLU A 59 6.20 6.65 -8.45
CA GLU A 59 5.88 7.44 -7.26
C GLU A 59 5.44 6.55 -6.10
N ALA A 60 4.63 5.52 -6.38
CA ALA A 60 4.22 4.54 -5.37
C ALA A 60 5.43 3.82 -4.77
N GLU A 61 6.34 3.34 -5.62
CA GLU A 61 7.59 2.69 -5.20
C GLU A 61 8.47 3.63 -4.37
N GLU A 62 8.66 4.87 -4.79
CA GLU A 62 9.46 5.85 -4.06
C GLU A 62 8.90 6.10 -2.64
N ILE A 63 7.58 6.25 -2.52
CA ILE A 63 6.93 6.47 -1.22
C ILE A 63 7.12 5.24 -0.32
N LEU A 64 6.84 4.04 -0.84
CA LEU A 64 6.88 2.80 -0.05
C LEU A 64 8.31 2.43 0.35
N THR A 65 9.27 2.58 -0.55
CA THR A 65 10.70 2.32 -0.27
C THR A 65 11.22 3.27 0.82
N LYS A 66 10.98 4.58 0.71
CA LYS A 66 11.35 5.56 1.76
C LYS A 66 10.67 5.30 3.09
N TYR A 67 9.45 4.78 3.08
CA TYR A 67 8.76 4.39 4.31
C TYR A 67 9.40 3.14 4.94
N LEU A 68 9.66 2.11 4.14
CA LEU A 68 10.27 0.85 4.57
C LEU A 68 11.74 1.01 5.00
N GLU A 69 12.46 2.03 4.53
CA GLU A 69 13.78 2.40 5.09
C GLU A 69 13.71 2.69 6.60
N LYS A 70 12.57 3.18 7.09
CA LYS A 70 12.34 3.51 8.50
C LYS A 70 11.62 2.40 9.27
N VAL A 71 10.70 1.71 8.59
CA VAL A 71 9.89 0.63 9.18
C VAL A 71 10.01 -0.62 8.30
N PRO A 72 11.17 -1.31 8.32
CA PRO A 72 11.49 -2.35 7.35
C PRO A 72 10.62 -3.60 7.43
N ASP A 73 9.90 -3.80 8.55
CA ASP A 73 9.09 -4.98 8.83
C ASP A 73 7.59 -4.66 8.87
N ASP A 74 7.16 -3.53 8.31
CA ASP A 74 5.73 -3.25 8.13
C ASP A 74 5.14 -4.15 7.02
N PRO A 75 4.26 -5.12 7.37
CA PRO A 75 3.77 -6.08 6.40
C PRO A 75 2.81 -5.45 5.39
N ASP A 76 2.04 -4.42 5.77
CA ASP A 76 1.10 -3.76 4.86
C ASP A 76 1.87 -2.99 3.77
N ALA A 77 2.91 -2.24 4.16
CA ALA A 77 3.75 -1.53 3.19
C ALA A 77 4.53 -2.47 2.26
N GLN A 78 5.01 -3.61 2.77
CA GLN A 78 5.65 -4.63 1.94
C GLN A 78 4.68 -5.23 0.92
N VAL A 79 3.41 -5.46 1.30
CA VAL A 79 2.37 -5.91 0.37
C VAL A 79 2.14 -4.89 -0.75
N PHE A 80 1.95 -3.61 -0.42
CA PHE A 80 1.73 -2.60 -1.46
C PHE A 80 2.95 -2.40 -2.37
N LEU A 81 4.17 -2.59 -1.85
CA LEU A 81 5.38 -2.54 -2.69
C LEU A 81 5.46 -3.78 -3.59
N GLY A 82 5.11 -4.95 -3.08
CA GLY A 82 4.98 -6.18 -3.87
C GLY A 82 3.96 -6.00 -5.00
N ILE A 83 2.77 -5.47 -4.72
CA ILE A 83 1.74 -5.16 -5.73
C ILE A 83 2.30 -4.18 -6.80
N THR A 84 3.05 -3.16 -6.37
CA THR A 84 3.70 -2.21 -7.29
C THR A 84 4.71 -2.92 -8.20
N TYR A 85 5.51 -3.85 -7.67
CA TYR A 85 6.42 -4.67 -8.46
C TYR A 85 5.69 -5.63 -9.41
N MET A 86 4.60 -6.23 -8.96
CA MET A 86 3.76 -7.10 -9.79
C MET A 86 3.24 -6.35 -11.04
N PHE A 87 2.64 -5.17 -10.86
CA PHE A 87 2.11 -4.39 -11.98
C PHE A 87 3.19 -3.83 -12.92
N THR A 88 4.43 -3.72 -12.46
CA THR A 88 5.58 -3.27 -13.27
C THR A 88 6.39 -4.43 -13.87
N GLY A 89 5.89 -5.66 -13.81
CA GLY A 89 6.53 -6.84 -14.39
C GLY A 89 7.74 -7.36 -13.61
N ARG A 90 7.98 -6.86 -12.40
CA ARG A 90 9.09 -7.26 -11.51
C ARG A 90 8.66 -8.41 -10.60
N GLY A 91 8.25 -9.52 -11.23
CA GLY A 91 7.69 -10.68 -10.55
C GLY A 91 8.58 -11.25 -9.45
N ASP A 92 9.89 -11.40 -9.69
CA ASP A 92 10.82 -11.94 -8.69
C ASP A 92 10.87 -11.08 -7.42
N GLN A 93 10.93 -9.75 -7.57
CA GLN A 93 10.95 -8.83 -6.42
C GLN A 93 9.61 -8.83 -5.68
N SER A 94 8.50 -8.93 -6.41
CA SER A 94 7.16 -9.06 -5.83
C SER A 94 7.03 -10.34 -5.00
N SER A 95 7.42 -11.49 -5.55
CA SER A 95 7.36 -12.79 -4.86
C SER A 95 8.18 -12.77 -3.57
N LEU A 96 9.40 -12.22 -3.59
CA LEU A 96 10.24 -12.12 -2.39
C LEU A 96 9.57 -11.32 -1.26
N LEU A 97 8.89 -10.23 -1.58
CA LEU A 97 8.16 -9.44 -0.59
C LEU A 97 6.95 -10.18 -0.05
N PHE A 98 6.15 -10.81 -0.91
CA PHE A 98 4.99 -11.57 -0.46
C PHE A 98 5.38 -12.80 0.36
N GLU A 99 6.46 -13.50 0.01
CA GLU A 99 7.00 -14.61 0.81
C GLU A 99 7.46 -14.14 2.19
N LYS A 100 8.11 -12.97 2.28
CA LYS A 100 8.50 -12.37 3.56
C LYS A 100 7.26 -12.09 4.43
N VAL A 101 6.20 -11.51 3.85
CA VAL A 101 4.97 -11.20 4.57
C VAL A 101 4.19 -12.47 4.95
N ALA A 102 4.11 -13.46 4.07
CA ALA A 102 3.43 -14.73 4.31
C ALA A 102 4.07 -15.54 5.46
N ALA A 103 5.35 -15.31 5.75
CA ALA A 103 6.03 -15.90 6.90
C ALA A 103 5.70 -15.22 8.25
N THR A 104 4.89 -14.15 8.24
CA THR A 104 4.43 -13.45 9.45
C THR A 104 3.00 -13.89 9.84
N ASP A 105 2.52 -13.44 11.00
CA ASP A 105 1.14 -13.65 11.44
C ASP A 105 0.27 -12.43 11.10
N GLY A 106 -1.03 -12.67 10.82
CA GLY A 106 -2.04 -11.61 10.69
C GLY A 106 -2.67 -11.50 9.30
N ALA A 107 -3.49 -10.48 9.12
CA ALA A 107 -4.30 -10.31 7.91
C ALA A 107 -3.45 -10.12 6.64
N ALA A 108 -2.35 -9.37 6.74
CA ALA A 108 -1.43 -9.14 5.62
C ALA A 108 -0.76 -10.45 5.15
N SER A 109 -0.48 -11.39 6.05
CA SER A 109 0.07 -12.71 5.72
C SER A 109 -0.88 -13.54 4.87
N VAL A 110 -2.15 -13.63 5.29
CA VAL A 110 -3.20 -14.32 4.50
C VAL A 110 -3.30 -13.71 3.11
N PHE A 111 -3.33 -12.37 3.02
CA PHE A 111 -3.43 -11.69 1.75
C PHE A 111 -2.19 -11.88 0.86
N ALA A 112 -0.98 -11.92 1.43
CA ALA A 112 0.25 -12.19 0.70
C ALA A 112 0.29 -13.61 0.12
N VAL A 113 -0.25 -14.60 0.84
CA VAL A 113 -0.41 -15.97 0.32
C VAL A 113 -1.32 -16.00 -0.91
N ASP A 114 -2.46 -15.31 -0.85
CA ASP A 114 -3.38 -15.23 -1.98
C ASP A 114 -2.73 -14.57 -3.21
N LEU A 115 -1.96 -13.49 -3.00
CA LEU A 115 -1.24 -12.80 -4.07
C LEU A 115 -0.18 -13.69 -4.74
N LEU A 116 0.54 -14.51 -3.96
CA LEU A 116 1.50 -15.49 -4.49
C LEU A 116 0.80 -16.55 -5.36
N GLU A 117 -0.42 -16.95 -5.03
CA GLU A 117 -1.21 -17.87 -5.86
C GLU A 117 -1.62 -17.24 -7.19
N VAL A 118 -2.09 -15.98 -7.17
CA VAL A 118 -2.43 -15.22 -8.38
C VAL A 118 -1.25 -15.12 -9.34
N MET A 119 -0.05 -14.83 -8.82
CA MET A 119 1.16 -14.70 -9.65
C MET A 119 1.56 -16.03 -10.31
N LYS A 120 1.37 -17.17 -9.64
CA LYS A 120 1.65 -18.49 -10.21
C LYS A 120 0.73 -18.82 -11.39
N ILE A 121 -0.54 -18.41 -11.30
CA ILE A 121 -1.52 -18.61 -12.38
C ILE A 121 -1.11 -17.79 -13.62
N GLN A 122 -0.69 -16.53 -13.42
CA GLN A 122 -0.27 -15.64 -14.52
C GLN A 122 0.99 -16.12 -15.26
N LEU A 123 1.89 -16.84 -14.58
CA LEU A 123 3.10 -17.40 -15.20
C LEU A 123 2.85 -18.71 -15.99
N GLN A 124 1.68 -19.32 -15.84
CA GLN A 124 1.30 -20.57 -16.50
C GLN A 124 0.41 -20.40 -17.74
N SER A 125 -0.08 -19.17 -18.00
CA SER A 125 -0.91 -18.79 -19.14
C SER A 125 -0.11 -18.12 -20.26
#